data_AF-A0A851A0U5-F1
#
_entry.id   AF-A0A851A0U5-F1
#
_cell.length_a   1.000
_cell.length_b   1.000
_cell.length_c   1.000
_cell.angle_alpha   90.00
_cell.angle_beta   90.00
_cell.angle_gamma   90.00
#
_symmetry.space_group_name_H-M   'P 1'
#
loop_
_entity.id
_entity.type
_entity.pdbx_description
1 polymer ?
#
loop_
_entity_poly.entity_id
_entity_poly.type
_entity_poly.pdbx_seq_one_letter_code
_entity_poly.pdbx_strand_id
1 'polypeptide(L)'
;KSLIFDDGDLEKPYFPDRNLPSPAVAFKLSDNGDFIPYTINRYLRDYQREGAQFVYGHYANKRGCILGDDMGLGKTIQVISFLAAVLHKKGTREDIENNMPEFLLRTMKKESSNTITAVCFQTFLIVAPLSVLYNWKDELDTWGYFKVSVLHGSKKDDDLSRIKQGKCEVALTTYEVLRLYLDEFNSVEWSAVIVDEAHRIKNPKAQITQTMKSLKCNVRIGLTGTILQNNMKELWCVMDWAVPGLLGSRQHFKKKFSDPVEHGQRHTATKRELATGRKAMVKLAGKMSGWFLRRTKALISDQLPKKEDRMVYCSLTEFQKAVYQAVLETEDVSLVLRAGEPCNCKSGRKRKNCCYKVNAHGETIKSLRFSYLTILQKVANHAALLQMDNTSKQQ
;
A
#
# COMPACT_ATOMS: atom_id res chain seq x y z
N LYS A 1 44.73 -7.29 -19.70
CA LYS A 1 43.72 -6.41 -19.09
C LYS A 1 42.95 -7.23 -18.06
N SER A 2 43.39 -7.20 -16.80
CA SER A 2 42.76 -7.87 -15.67
C SER A 2 41.41 -7.20 -15.38
N LEU A 3 40.31 -7.88 -15.72
CA LEU A 3 38.99 -7.54 -15.20
C LEU A 3 38.98 -7.95 -13.73
N ILE A 4 38.91 -6.96 -12.84
CA ILE A 4 38.99 -7.10 -11.38
C ILE A 4 37.67 -7.64 -10.77
N PHE A 5 36.68 -7.98 -11.61
CA PHE A 5 35.39 -8.53 -11.21
C PHE A 5 35.06 -9.71 -12.12
N ASP A 6 34.70 -10.85 -11.54
CA ASP A 6 34.15 -11.99 -12.27
C ASP A 6 32.72 -11.65 -12.70
N ASP A 7 32.20 -12.19 -13.81
CA ASP A 7 30.84 -11.83 -14.28
C ASP A 7 29.75 -12.17 -13.24
N GLY A 8 30.04 -13.10 -12.33
CA GLY A 8 29.21 -13.44 -11.18
C GLY A 8 29.14 -12.36 -10.08
N ASP A 9 30.13 -11.48 -9.97
CA ASP A 9 30.17 -10.41 -8.96
C ASP A 9 29.21 -9.26 -9.28
N LEU A 10 28.76 -9.17 -10.53
CA LEU A 10 27.84 -8.13 -11.01
C LEU A 10 26.38 -8.62 -11.09
N GLU A 11 26.11 -9.87 -10.70
CA GLU A 11 24.74 -10.40 -10.63
C GLU A 11 23.94 -9.75 -9.50
N LYS A 12 22.72 -9.33 -9.79
CA LYS A 12 21.74 -8.86 -8.79
C LYS A 12 20.54 -9.81 -8.70
N PRO A 13 20.07 -10.12 -7.47
CA PRO A 13 20.56 -9.65 -6.18
C PRO A 13 21.79 -10.42 -5.67
N TYR A 14 22.66 -9.72 -4.95
CA TYR A 14 23.78 -10.30 -4.23
C TYR A 14 23.49 -10.30 -2.72
N PHE A 15 23.30 -11.47 -2.14
CA PHE A 15 23.14 -11.65 -0.70
C PHE A 15 24.26 -12.55 -0.17
N PRO A 16 25.30 -11.99 0.48
CA PRO A 16 26.33 -12.82 1.09
C PRO A 16 25.69 -13.73 2.15
N ASP A 17 26.15 -14.98 2.22
CA ASP A 17 25.83 -15.96 3.26
C ASP A 17 24.38 -16.48 3.34
N ARG A 18 23.61 -16.47 2.24
CA ARG A 18 22.27 -17.09 2.20
C ARG A 18 22.25 -18.40 1.43
N ASN A 19 21.73 -19.45 2.08
CA ASN A 19 21.32 -20.68 1.40
C ASN A 19 20.26 -20.35 0.34
N LEU A 20 20.52 -20.81 -0.88
CA LEU A 20 19.64 -20.58 -2.02
C LEU A 20 18.40 -21.46 -1.87
N PRO A 21 17.19 -20.89 -1.76
CA PRO A 21 15.99 -21.68 -1.59
C PRO A 21 15.63 -22.50 -2.84
N SER A 22 16.24 -22.23 -4.00
CA SER A 22 15.87 -22.89 -5.26
C SER A 22 17.01 -22.95 -6.27
N PRO A 23 16.93 -23.89 -7.24
CA PRO A 23 17.96 -24.05 -8.27
C PRO A 23 18.04 -22.82 -9.19
N ALA A 24 19.23 -22.60 -9.76
CA ALA A 24 19.53 -21.49 -10.66
C ALA A 24 18.93 -21.71 -12.07
N VAL A 25 17.60 -21.75 -12.14
CA VAL A 25 16.83 -21.94 -13.38
C VAL A 25 15.87 -20.77 -13.53
N ALA A 26 15.64 -20.32 -14.76
CA ALA A 26 14.61 -19.33 -15.05
C ALA A 26 13.21 -19.92 -14.82
N PHE A 27 12.29 -19.13 -14.26
CA PHE A 27 10.91 -19.58 -14.05
C PHE A 27 10.02 -19.08 -15.18
N LYS A 28 9.46 -20.01 -15.96
CA LYS A 28 8.58 -19.71 -17.09
C LYS A 28 7.24 -19.17 -16.57
N LEU A 29 6.88 -17.94 -16.93
CA LEU A 29 5.60 -17.33 -16.57
C LEU A 29 4.50 -17.67 -17.58
N SER A 30 4.87 -17.76 -18.86
CA SER A 30 3.95 -18.08 -19.95
C SER A 30 4.64 -18.83 -21.08
N ASP A 31 3.83 -19.46 -21.94
CA ASP A 31 4.29 -20.10 -23.17
C ASP A 31 4.83 -19.10 -24.20
N ASN A 32 4.56 -17.82 -24.01
CA ASN A 32 4.98 -16.73 -24.91
C ASN A 32 6.45 -16.32 -24.73
N GLY A 33 7.20 -16.99 -23.85
CA GLY A 33 8.64 -16.79 -23.69
C GLY A 33 9.03 -15.81 -22.58
N ASP A 34 8.08 -15.30 -21.78
CA ASP A 34 8.39 -14.49 -20.61
C ASP A 34 8.79 -15.37 -19.43
N PHE A 35 9.95 -15.08 -18.85
CA PHE A 35 10.48 -15.82 -17.71
C PHE A 35 11.03 -14.86 -16.65
N ILE A 36 10.90 -15.26 -15.39
CA ILE A 36 11.65 -14.64 -14.29
C ILE A 36 13.11 -15.13 -14.43
N PRO A 37 14.10 -14.23 -14.46
CA PRO A 37 15.50 -14.63 -14.61
C PRO A 37 15.95 -15.51 -13.43
N TYR A 38 16.92 -16.40 -13.69
CA TYR A 38 17.44 -17.32 -12.68
C TYR A 38 18.03 -16.58 -11.47
N THR A 39 18.62 -15.41 -11.70
CA THR A 39 19.21 -14.52 -10.70
C THR A 39 18.21 -14.14 -9.60
N ILE A 40 16.97 -13.83 -9.97
CA ILE A 40 15.87 -13.55 -9.03
C ILE A 40 15.23 -14.86 -8.56
N ASN A 41 14.93 -15.78 -9.48
CA ASN A 41 14.13 -16.97 -9.19
C ASN A 41 14.76 -17.90 -8.14
N ARG A 42 16.09 -17.98 -8.07
CA ARG A 42 16.82 -18.77 -7.07
C ARG A 42 16.52 -18.35 -5.62
N TYR A 43 16.03 -17.13 -5.39
CA TYR A 43 15.66 -16.61 -4.07
C TYR A 43 14.14 -16.60 -3.80
N LEU A 44 13.32 -16.85 -4.82
CA LEU A 44 11.87 -16.88 -4.68
C LEU A 44 11.39 -18.17 -4.02
N ARG A 45 10.40 -18.05 -3.14
CA ARG A 45 9.62 -19.18 -2.63
C ARG A 45 8.51 -19.56 -3.61
N ASP A 46 7.99 -20.78 -3.53
CA ASP A 46 6.97 -21.27 -4.47
C ASP A 46 5.72 -20.38 -4.53
N TYR A 47 5.21 -19.97 -3.37
CA TYR A 47 4.09 -19.02 -3.36
C TYR A 47 4.47 -17.66 -3.98
N GLN A 48 5.71 -17.20 -3.87
CA GLN A 48 6.11 -15.94 -4.51
C GLN A 48 6.10 -16.08 -6.04
N ARG A 49 6.50 -17.24 -6.57
CA ARG A 49 6.41 -17.56 -8.01
C ARG A 49 4.97 -17.56 -8.49
N GLU A 50 4.08 -18.26 -7.78
CA GLU A 50 2.65 -18.27 -8.09
C GLU A 50 2.05 -16.86 -8.06
N GLY A 51 2.50 -16.02 -7.14
CA GLY A 51 2.03 -14.64 -7.03
C GLY A 51 2.50 -13.76 -8.19
N ALA A 52 3.77 -13.89 -8.59
CA ALA A 52 4.28 -13.22 -9.78
C ALA A 52 3.57 -13.71 -11.06
N GLN A 53 3.32 -15.02 -11.17
CA GLN A 53 2.56 -15.61 -12.27
C GLN A 53 1.12 -15.14 -12.32
N PHE A 54 0.46 -15.01 -11.16
CA PHE A 54 -0.88 -14.45 -11.05
C PHE A 54 -0.91 -13.00 -11.57
N VAL A 55 -0.01 -12.14 -11.11
CA VAL A 55 0.08 -10.74 -11.57
C VAL A 55 0.36 -10.68 -13.07
N TYR A 56 1.32 -11.47 -13.56
CA TYR A 56 1.67 -11.56 -14.97
C TYR A 56 0.47 -11.99 -15.83
N GLY A 57 -0.25 -13.05 -15.43
CA GLY A 57 -1.39 -13.56 -16.18
C GLY A 57 -2.50 -12.52 -16.33
N HIS A 58 -2.73 -11.70 -15.30
CA HIS A 58 -3.67 -10.58 -15.38
C HIS A 58 -3.17 -9.47 -16.32
N TYR A 59 -1.89 -9.10 -16.21
CA TYR A 59 -1.27 -8.11 -17.08
C TYR A 59 -1.32 -8.51 -18.56
N ALA A 60 -0.92 -9.75 -18.90
CA ALA A 60 -0.94 -10.28 -20.26
C ALA A 60 -2.36 -10.27 -20.87
N ASN A 61 -3.38 -10.52 -20.05
CA ASN A 61 -4.78 -10.47 -20.46
C ASN A 61 -5.40 -9.05 -20.41
N LYS A 62 -4.59 -8.00 -20.20
CA LYS A 62 -5.02 -6.59 -20.07
C LYS A 62 -6.12 -6.39 -19.03
N ARG A 63 -6.01 -7.07 -17.89
CA ARG A 63 -6.96 -6.95 -16.78
C ARG A 63 -6.25 -6.63 -15.47
N GLY A 64 -6.94 -5.93 -14.59
CA GLY A 64 -6.42 -5.66 -13.24
C GLY A 64 -6.53 -6.84 -12.30
N CYS A 65 -5.84 -6.76 -11.16
CA CYS A 65 -5.91 -7.73 -10.08
C CYS A 65 -5.48 -7.12 -8.74
N ILE A 66 -5.69 -7.86 -7.65
CA ILE A 66 -5.22 -7.47 -6.32
C ILE A 66 -4.44 -8.63 -5.70
N LEU A 67 -3.21 -8.31 -5.29
CA LEU A 67 -2.34 -9.17 -4.49
C LEU A 67 -2.54 -8.86 -3.00
N GLY A 68 -3.37 -9.69 -2.39
CA GLY A 68 -3.89 -9.62 -1.01
C GLY A 68 -3.05 -10.34 0.05
N ASP A 69 -1.80 -10.72 -0.25
CA ASP A 69 -0.95 -11.49 0.68
C ASP A 69 -0.67 -10.75 1.99
N ASP A 70 -0.66 -11.50 3.11
CA ASP A 70 -0.35 -10.97 4.44
C ASP A 70 1.01 -10.21 4.47
N MET A 71 1.09 -9.20 5.33
CA MET A 71 2.32 -8.40 5.50
C MET A 71 3.50 -9.30 5.91
N GLY A 72 4.63 -9.20 5.19
CA GLY A 72 5.82 -10.02 5.42
C GLY A 72 5.97 -11.23 4.48
N LEU A 73 4.97 -11.55 3.65
CA LEU A 73 5.12 -12.58 2.60
C LEU A 73 5.93 -12.11 1.37
N GLY A 74 6.29 -10.83 1.31
CA GLY A 74 7.10 -10.27 0.22
C GLY A 74 6.28 -9.96 -1.04
N LYS A 75 5.28 -9.07 -0.94
CA LYS A 75 4.53 -8.60 -2.12
C LYS A 75 5.41 -7.81 -3.09
N THR A 76 6.33 -7.01 -2.56
CA THR A 76 7.28 -6.19 -3.32
C THR A 76 8.09 -7.04 -4.28
N ILE A 77 8.73 -8.12 -3.78
CA ILE A 77 9.53 -9.00 -4.63
C ILE A 77 8.70 -9.74 -5.69
N GLN A 78 7.44 -10.09 -5.40
CA GLN A 78 6.55 -10.69 -6.42
C GLN A 78 6.30 -9.72 -7.58
N VAL A 79 6.11 -8.43 -7.28
CA VAL A 79 5.95 -7.38 -8.29
C VAL A 79 7.26 -7.13 -9.03
N ILE A 80 8.39 -7.05 -8.33
CA ILE A 80 9.69 -6.86 -8.99
C ILE A 80 10.01 -8.03 -9.93
N SER A 81 9.71 -9.26 -9.52
CA SER A 81 9.89 -10.45 -10.36
C SER A 81 9.01 -10.39 -11.63
N PHE A 82 7.77 -9.92 -11.48
CA PHE A 82 6.89 -9.64 -12.62
C PHE A 82 7.47 -8.56 -13.54
N LEU A 83 7.95 -7.43 -12.99
CA LEU A 83 8.56 -6.36 -13.77
C LEU A 83 9.83 -6.83 -14.48
N ALA A 84 10.69 -7.62 -13.82
CA ALA A 84 11.89 -8.18 -14.40
C ALA A 84 11.55 -9.05 -15.62
N ALA A 85 10.53 -9.90 -15.51
CA ALA A 85 10.12 -10.75 -16.61
C ALA A 85 9.58 -9.95 -17.81
N VAL A 86 8.70 -8.97 -17.55
CA VAL A 86 8.08 -8.16 -18.62
C VAL A 86 9.06 -7.18 -19.28
N LEU A 87 10.03 -6.68 -18.53
CA LEU A 87 11.12 -5.83 -19.05
C LEU A 87 12.31 -6.65 -19.57
N HIS A 88 12.20 -7.98 -19.60
CA HIS A 88 13.24 -8.92 -20.01
C HIS A 88 14.60 -8.70 -19.32
N LYS A 89 14.58 -8.31 -18.05
CA LYS A 89 15.77 -8.12 -17.22
C LYS A 89 16.39 -9.45 -16.87
N LYS A 90 17.71 -9.53 -16.93
CA LYS A 90 18.47 -10.72 -16.56
C LYS A 90 19.13 -10.58 -15.18
N GLY A 91 19.29 -9.37 -14.68
CA GLY A 91 20.03 -9.08 -13.45
C GLY A 91 21.54 -9.25 -13.62
N THR A 92 22.04 -9.21 -14.86
CA THR A 92 23.46 -9.42 -15.19
C THR A 92 24.06 -8.15 -15.80
N ARG A 93 25.36 -8.20 -16.12
CA ARG A 93 26.10 -7.12 -16.78
C ARG A 93 25.43 -6.59 -18.07
N GLU A 94 24.72 -7.45 -18.82
CA GLU A 94 23.98 -7.02 -20.02
C GLU A 94 23.00 -5.88 -19.71
N ASP A 95 22.32 -5.93 -18.56
CA ASP A 95 21.39 -4.87 -18.17
C ASP A 95 22.11 -3.56 -17.84
N ILE A 96 23.33 -3.63 -17.28
CA ILE A 96 24.17 -2.45 -17.01
C ILE A 96 24.55 -1.77 -18.32
N GLU A 97 24.97 -2.56 -19.31
CA GLU A 97 25.35 -2.06 -20.64
C GLU A 97 24.15 -1.47 -21.38
N ASN A 98 22.97 -2.09 -21.29
CA ASN A 98 21.72 -1.57 -21.84
C ASN A 98 21.21 -0.30 -21.12
N ASN A 99 21.63 -0.10 -19.88
CA ASN A 99 21.30 1.08 -19.10
C ASN A 99 22.27 2.25 -19.31
N MET A 100 23.38 2.03 -20.00
CA MET A 100 24.42 3.02 -20.17
C MET A 100 23.96 4.19 -21.07
N PRO A 101 24.28 5.46 -20.72
CA PRO A 101 23.99 6.60 -21.56
C PRO A 101 24.59 6.48 -22.97
N GLU A 102 23.85 6.97 -23.96
CA GLU A 102 24.18 6.83 -25.39
C GLU A 102 25.57 7.40 -25.76
N PHE A 103 26.05 8.42 -25.03
CA PHE A 103 27.38 9.00 -25.23
C PHE A 103 28.52 8.07 -24.81
N LEU A 104 28.34 7.24 -23.77
CA LEU A 104 29.34 6.24 -23.38
C LEU A 104 29.32 5.05 -24.33
N LEU A 105 28.12 4.63 -24.78
CA LEU A 105 27.97 3.56 -25.76
C LEU A 105 28.68 3.87 -27.08
N ARG A 106 28.65 5.13 -27.56
CA ARG A 106 29.39 5.56 -28.76
C ARG A 106 30.91 5.47 -28.63
N THR A 107 31.43 5.57 -27.41
CA THR A 107 32.88 5.47 -27.15
C THR A 107 33.33 4.00 -27.11
N MET A 108 32.42 3.09 -26.72
CA MET A 108 32.70 1.64 -26.57
C MET A 108 32.35 0.82 -27.82
N LYS A 109 31.27 1.16 -28.54
CA LYS A 109 30.84 0.49 -29.78
C LYS A 109 31.51 1.11 -31.01
N LYS A 110 32.81 0.89 -31.17
CA LYS A 110 33.51 1.22 -32.43
C LYS A 110 33.43 0.11 -33.49
N GLU A 111 32.91 -1.06 -33.15
CA GLU A 111 32.69 -2.14 -34.12
C GLU A 111 31.42 -2.93 -33.74
N SER A 112 30.53 -3.12 -34.72
CA SER A 112 29.33 -3.98 -34.76
C SER A 112 28.00 -3.22 -34.97
N SER A 113 27.52 -3.36 -36.20
CA SER A 113 26.36 -2.71 -36.82
C SER A 113 25.00 -3.25 -36.36
N ASN A 114 24.02 -2.35 -36.37
CA ASN A 114 22.62 -2.50 -36.78
C ASN A 114 21.82 -3.76 -36.41
N THR A 115 21.11 -3.68 -35.27
CA THR A 115 19.67 -3.99 -35.21
C THR A 115 19.05 -3.14 -34.10
N ILE A 116 18.59 -1.92 -34.41
CA ILE A 116 17.74 -1.17 -33.47
C ILE A 116 16.34 -1.76 -33.65
N THR A 117 16.09 -2.90 -33.02
CA THR A 117 14.73 -3.36 -32.75
C THR A 117 14.04 -2.21 -32.01
N ALA A 118 12.92 -1.72 -32.54
CA ALA A 118 12.11 -0.70 -31.87
C ALA A 118 11.71 -1.25 -30.49
N VAL A 119 12.49 -0.91 -29.46
CA VAL A 119 12.18 -1.29 -28.08
C VAL A 119 10.94 -0.48 -27.72
N CYS A 120 9.79 -1.16 -27.68
CA CYS A 120 8.57 -0.58 -27.16
C CYS A 120 8.79 -0.33 -25.67
N PHE A 121 9.07 0.93 -25.31
CA PHE A 121 9.38 1.31 -23.93
C PHE A 121 8.13 1.18 -23.07
N GLN A 122 7.98 0.03 -22.41
CA GLN A 122 6.92 -0.17 -21.42
C GLN A 122 7.29 0.59 -20.15
N THR A 123 6.43 1.53 -19.75
CA THR A 123 6.63 2.33 -18.55
C THR A 123 5.62 1.95 -17.50
N PHE A 124 6.10 1.63 -16.30
CA PHE A 124 5.30 1.23 -15.15
C PHE A 124 5.25 2.35 -14.11
N LEU A 125 4.09 2.56 -13.50
CA LEU A 125 3.93 3.49 -12.39
C LEU A 125 3.69 2.71 -11.09
N ILE A 126 4.49 2.99 -10.06
CA ILE A 126 4.27 2.49 -8.71
C ILE A 126 3.87 3.66 -7.81
N VAL A 127 2.71 3.55 -7.19
CA VAL A 127 2.19 4.54 -6.23
C VAL A 127 2.25 3.93 -4.83
N ALA A 128 3.03 4.53 -3.94
CA ALA A 128 3.20 4.02 -2.58
C ALA A 128 3.08 5.14 -1.53
N PRO A 129 2.83 4.82 -0.24
CA PRO A 129 2.99 5.79 0.84
C PRO A 129 4.42 6.36 0.89
N LEU A 130 4.57 7.62 1.31
CA LEU A 130 5.88 8.29 1.37
C LEU A 130 6.89 7.50 2.22
N SER A 131 6.45 6.90 3.32
CA SER A 131 7.28 6.13 4.25
C SER A 131 7.95 4.91 3.63
N VAL A 132 7.43 4.38 2.51
CA VAL A 132 7.97 3.17 1.84
C VAL A 132 8.47 3.47 0.43
N LEU A 133 8.37 4.72 -0.04
CA LEU A 133 8.76 5.10 -1.40
C LEU A 133 10.25 4.81 -1.67
N TYR A 134 11.12 5.18 -0.74
CA TYR A 134 12.55 4.90 -0.85
C TYR A 134 12.88 3.42 -0.65
N ASN A 135 12.13 2.71 0.20
CA ASN A 135 12.25 1.25 0.30
C ASN A 135 11.95 0.58 -1.05
N TRP A 136 10.94 1.03 -1.80
CA TRP A 136 10.68 0.53 -3.15
C TRP A 136 11.84 0.80 -4.10
N LYS A 137 12.49 1.96 -4.00
CA LYS A 137 13.67 2.31 -4.80
C LYS A 137 14.84 1.36 -4.48
N ASP A 138 15.11 1.15 -3.20
CA ASP A 138 16.22 0.33 -2.73
C ASP A 138 16.00 -1.15 -3.08
N GLU A 139 14.76 -1.64 -2.97
CA GLU A 139 14.40 -3.00 -3.40
C GLU A 139 14.56 -3.17 -4.92
N LEU A 140 14.09 -2.21 -5.73
CA LEU A 140 14.31 -2.26 -7.18
C LEU A 140 15.81 -2.30 -7.51
N ASP A 141 16.64 -1.50 -6.83
CA ASP A 141 18.09 -1.53 -7.03
C ASP A 141 18.74 -2.81 -6.49
N THR A 142 18.21 -3.41 -5.43
CA THR A 142 18.74 -4.67 -4.86
C THR A 142 18.50 -5.83 -5.81
N TRP A 143 17.28 -5.94 -6.35
CA TRP A 143 16.82 -7.13 -7.07
C TRP A 143 17.10 -7.10 -8.57
N GLY A 144 17.51 -5.97 -9.14
CA GLY A 144 17.86 -5.89 -10.55
C GLY A 144 18.36 -4.52 -11.00
N TYR A 145 18.60 -4.38 -12.30
CA TYR A 145 19.09 -3.14 -12.92
C TYR A 145 17.96 -2.44 -13.68
N PHE A 146 17.07 -1.80 -12.94
CA PHE A 146 15.93 -1.05 -13.48
C PHE A 146 16.25 0.44 -13.67
N LYS A 147 15.74 1.05 -14.74
CA LYS A 147 15.76 2.52 -14.90
C LYS A 147 14.62 3.15 -14.09
N VAL A 148 14.92 3.52 -12.84
CA VAL A 148 13.92 4.04 -11.88
C VAL A 148 14.00 5.56 -11.76
N SER A 149 12.84 6.24 -11.82
CA SER A 149 12.72 7.68 -11.54
C SER A 149 11.77 7.93 -10.36
N VAL A 150 12.14 8.83 -9.44
CA VAL A 150 11.33 9.13 -8.25
C VAL A 150 10.67 10.50 -8.41
N LEU A 151 9.37 10.50 -8.65
CA LEU A 151 8.56 11.70 -8.82
C LEU A 151 8.14 12.27 -7.47
N HIS A 152 9.12 12.73 -6.69
CA HIS A 152 8.90 13.36 -5.40
C HIS A 152 9.94 14.46 -5.14
N GLY A 153 9.50 15.56 -4.51
CA GLY A 153 10.37 16.70 -4.19
C GLY A 153 10.64 17.65 -5.36
N SER A 154 11.73 18.40 -5.28
CA SER A 154 12.07 19.50 -6.20
C SER A 154 12.55 19.06 -7.60
N LYS A 155 12.97 17.80 -7.77
CA LYS A 155 13.47 17.26 -9.06
C LYS A 155 12.40 16.63 -9.93
N LYS A 156 11.12 16.82 -9.58
CA LYS A 156 9.98 16.16 -10.24
C LYS A 156 9.89 16.47 -11.74
N ASP A 157 10.12 17.71 -12.14
CA ASP A 157 9.90 18.16 -13.53
C ASP A 157 10.97 17.60 -14.48
N ASP A 158 12.21 17.48 -14.01
CA ASP A 158 13.30 16.84 -14.74
C ASP A 158 13.05 15.34 -14.91
N ASP A 159 12.61 14.67 -13.86
CA ASP A 159 12.31 13.23 -13.90
C ASP A 159 11.06 12.92 -14.73
N LEU A 160 10.05 13.80 -14.74
CA LEU A 160 8.90 13.66 -15.63
C LEU A 160 9.30 13.82 -17.10
N SER A 161 10.18 14.78 -17.40
CA SER A 161 10.77 14.96 -18.73
C SER A 161 11.52 13.70 -19.19
N ARG A 162 12.26 13.04 -18.30
CA ARG A 162 12.95 11.76 -18.61
C ARG A 162 11.98 10.62 -18.92
N ILE A 163 10.86 10.54 -18.19
CA ILE A 163 9.81 9.56 -18.45
C ILE A 163 9.18 9.78 -19.83
N LYS A 164 8.85 11.04 -20.17
CA LYS A 164 8.31 11.39 -21.50
C LYS A 164 9.27 11.08 -22.64
N GLN A 165 10.58 11.12 -22.39
CA GLN A 165 11.62 10.72 -23.35
C GLN A 165 11.81 9.21 -23.45
N GLY A 166 11.02 8.38 -22.75
CA GLY A 166 11.14 6.91 -22.77
C GLY A 166 12.41 6.39 -22.08
N LYS A 167 13.09 7.21 -21.27
CA LYS A 167 14.35 6.83 -20.59
C LYS A 167 14.14 6.15 -19.24
N CYS A 168 12.89 5.91 -18.86
CA CYS A 168 12.50 5.36 -17.56
C CYS A 168 11.63 4.13 -17.77
N GLU A 169 11.88 3.08 -17.00
CA GLU A 169 11.09 1.84 -17.02
C GLU A 169 10.08 1.85 -15.87
N VAL A 170 10.50 2.34 -14.70
CA VAL A 170 9.68 2.34 -13.48
C VAL A 170 9.67 3.73 -12.84
N ALA A 171 8.51 4.35 -12.77
CA ALA A 171 8.30 5.61 -12.05
C ALA A 171 7.73 5.33 -10.65
N LEU A 172 8.35 5.90 -9.61
CA LEU A 172 7.87 5.86 -8.24
C LEU A 172 7.23 7.19 -7.87
N THR A 173 6.03 7.16 -7.30
CA THR A 173 5.35 8.37 -6.81
C THR A 173 4.56 8.10 -5.53
N THR A 174 4.11 9.18 -4.91
CA THR A 174 3.21 9.12 -3.76
C THR A 174 1.78 9.44 -4.14
N TYR A 175 0.83 8.98 -3.32
CA TYR A 175 -0.59 9.31 -3.46
C TYR A 175 -0.87 10.82 -3.53
N GLU A 176 -0.10 11.62 -2.79
CA GLU A 176 -0.30 13.06 -2.72
C GLU A 176 0.20 13.77 -3.97
N VAL A 177 1.39 13.40 -4.46
CA VAL A 177 1.94 13.95 -5.71
C VAL A 177 1.04 13.58 -6.89
N LEU A 178 0.60 12.32 -6.98
CA LEU A 178 -0.31 11.90 -8.04
C LEU A 178 -1.62 12.71 -8.03
N ARG A 179 -2.14 13.03 -6.84
CA ARG A 179 -3.34 13.88 -6.70
C ARG A 179 -3.12 15.29 -7.21
N LEU A 180 -1.97 15.90 -6.91
CA LEU A 180 -1.66 17.27 -7.28
C LEU A 180 -1.39 17.43 -8.78
N TYR A 181 -0.79 16.43 -9.42
CA TYR A 181 -0.27 16.53 -10.78
C TYR A 181 -0.90 15.53 -11.76
N LEU A 182 -2.15 15.14 -11.53
CA LEU A 182 -2.83 14.09 -12.30
C LEU A 182 -2.76 14.30 -13.82
N ASP A 183 -2.87 15.54 -14.30
CA ASP A 183 -2.86 15.85 -15.73
C ASP A 183 -1.51 15.55 -16.39
N GLU A 184 -0.41 15.79 -15.67
CA GLU A 184 0.93 15.42 -16.11
C GLU A 184 1.10 13.91 -16.18
N PHE A 185 0.61 13.17 -15.17
CA PHE A 185 0.64 11.71 -15.19
C PHE A 185 -0.23 11.14 -16.31
N ASN A 186 -1.36 11.77 -16.63
CA ASN A 186 -2.24 11.38 -17.73
C ASN A 186 -1.67 11.69 -19.12
N SER A 187 -0.60 12.47 -19.22
CA SER A 187 0.14 12.71 -20.47
C SER A 187 1.11 11.58 -20.83
N VAL A 188 1.35 10.65 -19.90
CA VAL A 188 2.21 9.47 -20.08
C VAL A 188 1.33 8.23 -20.25
N GLU A 189 1.68 7.36 -21.19
CA GLU A 189 1.01 6.07 -21.37
C GLU A 189 1.62 5.01 -20.46
N TRP A 190 0.89 4.66 -19.39
CA TRP A 190 1.33 3.65 -18.43
C TRP A 190 0.89 2.25 -18.85
N SER A 191 1.84 1.34 -18.99
CA SER A 191 1.59 -0.07 -19.29
C SER A 191 0.81 -0.74 -18.16
N ALA A 192 1.23 -0.54 -16.91
CA ALA A 192 0.45 -0.85 -15.72
C ALA A 192 0.71 0.13 -14.59
N VAL A 193 -0.29 0.31 -13.74
CA VAL A 193 -0.19 1.07 -12.49
C VAL A 193 -0.30 0.09 -11.33
N ILE A 194 0.75 0.06 -10.51
CA ILE A 194 0.85 -0.73 -9.30
C ILE A 194 0.65 0.19 -8.11
N VAL A 195 -0.28 -0.15 -7.21
CA VAL A 195 -0.59 0.66 -6.04
C VAL A 195 -0.31 -0.13 -4.79
N ASP A 196 0.66 0.33 -4.01
CA ASP A 196 0.97 -0.22 -2.70
C ASP A 196 0.08 0.37 -1.61
N GLU A 197 -0.28 -0.45 -0.64
CA GLU A 197 -1.33 -0.18 0.34
C GLU A 197 -2.65 0.31 -0.30
N ALA A 198 -3.14 -0.44 -1.30
CA ALA A 198 -4.36 -0.12 -2.04
C ALA A 198 -5.61 0.08 -1.17
N HIS A 199 -5.59 -0.40 0.09
CA HIS A 199 -6.63 -0.14 1.08
C HIS A 199 -6.79 1.38 1.40
N ARG A 200 -5.83 2.25 1.03
CA ARG A 200 -6.01 3.71 1.09
C ARG A 200 -7.11 4.22 0.15
N ILE A 201 -7.47 3.46 -0.89
CA ILE A 201 -8.58 3.73 -1.82
C ILE A 201 -9.91 3.29 -1.18
N LYS A 202 -10.24 3.87 -0.03
CA LYS A 202 -11.34 3.41 0.84
C LYS A 202 -12.70 4.03 0.58
N ASN A 203 -12.75 5.25 0.03
CA ASN A 203 -13.97 6.05 -0.03
C ASN A 203 -14.16 6.66 -1.42
N PRO A 204 -15.30 6.42 -2.12
CA PRO A 204 -15.55 6.97 -3.45
C PRO A 204 -15.57 8.51 -3.49
N LYS A 205 -15.86 9.15 -2.35
CA LYS A 205 -15.88 10.62 -2.23
C LYS A 205 -14.50 11.20 -1.92
N ALA A 206 -13.53 10.37 -1.56
CA ALA A 206 -12.18 10.87 -1.30
C ALA A 206 -11.53 11.31 -2.62
N GLN A 207 -10.89 12.47 -2.61
CA GLN A 207 -10.17 13.00 -3.76
C GLN A 207 -9.15 11.99 -4.29
N ILE A 208 -8.41 11.31 -3.41
CA ILE A 208 -7.44 10.27 -3.78
C ILE A 208 -8.10 9.17 -4.63
N THR A 209 -9.29 8.70 -4.24
CA THR A 209 -10.01 7.66 -4.99
C THR A 209 -10.50 8.16 -6.34
N GLN A 210 -10.92 9.43 -6.42
CA GLN A 210 -11.33 10.04 -7.69
C GLN A 210 -10.13 10.19 -8.63
N THR A 211 -9.02 10.74 -8.15
CA THR A 211 -7.75 10.83 -8.88
C THR A 211 -7.31 9.46 -9.40
N MET A 212 -7.29 8.44 -8.53
CA MET A 212 -6.87 7.09 -8.90
C MET A 212 -7.76 6.44 -9.97
N LYS A 213 -9.05 6.77 -10.01
CA LYS A 213 -9.97 6.28 -11.04
C LYS A 213 -9.84 7.05 -12.36
N SER A 214 -9.52 8.33 -12.29
CA SER A 214 -9.30 9.21 -13.44
C SER A 214 -7.94 9.03 -14.10
N LEU A 215 -7.00 8.34 -13.44
CA LEU A 215 -5.70 7.98 -14.01
C LEU A 215 -5.88 7.02 -15.21
N LYS A 216 -5.33 7.43 -16.35
CA LYS A 216 -5.30 6.64 -17.59
C LYS A 216 -4.24 5.54 -17.47
N CYS A 217 -4.66 4.29 -17.56
CA CYS A 217 -3.76 3.14 -17.52
C CYS A 217 -4.43 1.90 -18.11
N ASN A 218 -3.64 1.01 -18.70
CA ASN A 218 -4.16 -0.22 -19.31
C ASN A 218 -4.48 -1.30 -18.26
N VAL A 219 -3.63 -1.43 -17.25
CA VAL A 219 -3.75 -2.46 -16.21
C VAL A 219 -3.56 -1.83 -14.83
N ARG A 220 -4.37 -2.27 -13.85
CA ARG A 220 -4.33 -1.79 -12.46
C ARG A 220 -4.07 -2.95 -11.50
N ILE A 221 -2.98 -2.87 -10.76
CA ILE A 221 -2.54 -3.90 -9.82
C ILE A 221 -2.54 -3.30 -8.41
N GLY A 222 -3.35 -3.85 -7.51
CA GLY A 222 -3.39 -3.41 -6.10
C GLY A 222 -2.60 -4.34 -5.19
N LEU A 223 -1.77 -3.80 -4.30
CA LEU A 223 -1.08 -4.55 -3.26
C LEU A 223 -1.61 -4.13 -1.89
N THR A 224 -1.97 -5.10 -1.04
CA THR A 224 -2.45 -4.78 0.31
C THR A 224 -2.61 -6.04 1.14
N GLY A 225 -2.19 -5.99 2.41
CA GLY A 225 -2.33 -7.13 3.32
C GLY A 225 -3.65 -7.19 4.10
N THR A 226 -4.49 -6.14 4.04
CA THR A 226 -5.48 -5.88 5.11
C THR A 226 -6.88 -5.49 4.64
N ILE A 227 -7.24 -5.64 3.36
CA ILE A 227 -8.53 -5.11 2.81
C ILE A 227 -9.78 -5.48 3.64
N LEU A 228 -9.80 -6.66 4.26
CA LEU A 228 -10.99 -7.16 4.96
C LEU A 228 -11.11 -6.72 6.41
N GLN A 229 -10.24 -5.84 6.93
CA GLN A 229 -10.24 -5.54 8.35
C GLN A 229 -11.40 -4.63 8.82
N ASN A 230 -11.99 -3.74 8.01
CA ASN A 230 -12.94 -2.76 8.58
C ASN A 230 -14.21 -2.36 7.77
N ASN A 231 -14.38 -2.70 6.47
CA ASN A 231 -15.66 -2.41 5.78
C ASN A 231 -15.87 -3.12 4.42
N MET A 232 -17.05 -3.70 4.18
CA MET A 232 -17.45 -4.20 2.85
C MET A 232 -17.46 -3.08 1.80
N LYS A 233 -17.67 -1.83 2.22
CA LYS A 233 -17.63 -0.64 1.33
C LYS A 233 -16.23 -0.37 0.81
N GLU A 234 -15.20 -0.58 1.63
CA GLU A 234 -13.80 -0.37 1.24
C GLU A 234 -13.39 -1.42 0.21
N LEU A 235 -13.75 -2.68 0.47
CA LEU A 235 -13.54 -3.76 -0.49
C LEU A 235 -14.15 -3.43 -1.86
N TRP A 236 -15.40 -2.97 -1.91
CA TRP A 236 -16.01 -2.57 -3.17
C TRP A 236 -15.23 -1.45 -3.87
N CYS A 237 -14.74 -0.45 -3.13
CA CYS A 237 -13.99 0.66 -3.73
C CYS A 237 -12.67 0.21 -4.36
N VAL A 238 -11.92 -0.64 -3.66
CA VAL A 238 -10.63 -1.15 -4.16
C VAL A 238 -10.85 -2.07 -5.36
N MET A 239 -11.84 -2.96 -5.30
CA MET A 239 -12.19 -3.85 -6.42
C MET A 239 -12.69 -3.06 -7.63
N ASP A 240 -13.53 -2.04 -7.44
CA ASP A 240 -14.04 -1.19 -8.52
C ASP A 240 -12.94 -0.32 -9.15
N TRP A 241 -11.89 0.02 -8.39
CA TRP A 241 -10.70 0.65 -8.95
C TRP A 241 -9.88 -0.35 -9.79
N ALA A 242 -9.55 -1.52 -9.24
CA ALA A 242 -8.68 -2.50 -9.88
C ALA A 242 -9.34 -3.18 -11.10
N VAL A 243 -10.60 -3.60 -10.96
CA VAL A 243 -11.40 -4.28 -12.01
C VAL A 243 -12.79 -3.61 -12.08
N PRO A 244 -12.90 -2.46 -12.79
CA PRO A 244 -14.15 -1.73 -12.89
C PRO A 244 -15.30 -2.59 -13.40
N GLY A 245 -16.47 -2.50 -12.74
CA GLY A 245 -17.69 -3.19 -13.15
C GLY A 245 -17.86 -4.63 -12.63
N LEU A 246 -16.82 -5.28 -12.10
CA LEU A 246 -16.89 -6.68 -11.61
C LEU A 246 -18.00 -6.92 -10.56
N LEU A 247 -18.12 -5.99 -9.60
CA LEU A 247 -19.08 -6.07 -8.50
C LEU A 247 -20.38 -5.31 -8.77
N GLY A 248 -20.50 -4.69 -9.95
CA GLY A 248 -21.62 -3.82 -10.33
C GLY A 248 -21.65 -2.52 -9.53
N SER A 249 -22.79 -1.83 -9.59
CA SER A 249 -22.96 -0.53 -8.93
C SER A 249 -22.90 -0.61 -7.41
N ARG A 250 -22.50 0.48 -6.75
CA ARG A 250 -22.41 0.56 -5.30
C ARG A 250 -23.71 0.18 -4.59
N GLN A 251 -24.85 0.58 -5.14
CA GLN A 251 -26.17 0.29 -4.57
C GLN A 251 -26.50 -1.20 -4.69
N HIS A 252 -26.21 -1.81 -5.85
CA HIS A 252 -26.37 -3.25 -6.05
C HIS A 252 -25.49 -4.05 -5.08
N PHE A 253 -24.22 -3.68 -4.98
CA PHE A 253 -23.28 -4.33 -4.06
C PHE A 253 -23.73 -4.19 -2.61
N LYS A 254 -24.20 -3.00 -2.20
CA LYS A 254 -24.69 -2.74 -0.86
C LYS A 254 -25.86 -3.67 -0.51
N LYS A 255 -26.89 -3.71 -1.35
CA LYS A 255 -28.10 -4.52 -1.11
C LYS A 255 -27.83 -6.03 -1.14
N LYS A 256 -26.94 -6.48 -2.05
CA LYS A 256 -26.70 -7.91 -2.30
C LYS A 256 -25.65 -8.53 -1.38
N PHE A 257 -24.66 -7.75 -0.95
CA PHE A 257 -23.51 -8.25 -0.18
C PHE A 257 -23.31 -7.49 1.14
N SER A 258 -23.14 -6.17 1.10
CA SER A 258 -22.81 -5.38 2.31
C SER A 258 -23.86 -5.53 3.41
N ASP A 259 -25.13 -5.26 3.11
CA ASP A 259 -26.19 -5.26 4.11
C ASP A 259 -26.41 -6.67 4.68
N PRO A 260 -26.57 -7.75 3.90
CA PRO A 260 -26.72 -9.09 4.45
C PRO A 260 -25.55 -9.55 5.34
N VAL A 261 -24.32 -9.17 5.00
CA VAL A 261 -23.12 -9.51 5.78
C VAL A 261 -23.08 -8.72 7.08
N GLU A 262 -23.33 -7.40 7.02
CA GLU A 262 -23.39 -6.54 8.21
C GLU A 262 -24.50 -6.98 9.18
N HIS A 263 -25.69 -7.36 8.68
CA HIS A 263 -26.77 -7.88 9.54
C HIS A 263 -26.40 -9.23 10.17
N GLY A 264 -25.79 -10.14 9.40
CA GLY A 264 -25.35 -11.44 9.91
C GLY A 264 -24.23 -11.37 10.95
N GLN A 265 -23.44 -10.29 10.98
CA GLN A 265 -22.37 -10.09 11.98
C GLN A 265 -22.86 -9.48 13.30
N ARG A 266 -24.12 -9.04 13.39
CA ARG A 266 -24.66 -8.46 14.63
C ARG A 266 -24.86 -9.54 15.69
N HIS A 267 -24.61 -9.19 16.95
CA HIS A 267 -24.86 -10.09 18.08
C HIS A 267 -26.36 -10.44 18.23
N THR A 268 -27.26 -9.61 17.69
CA THR A 268 -28.71 -9.81 17.69
C THR A 268 -29.23 -10.55 16.45
N ALA A 269 -28.34 -11.09 15.61
CA ALA A 269 -28.73 -11.69 14.33
C ALA A 269 -29.49 -13.00 14.51
N THR A 270 -30.57 -13.16 13.75
CA THR A 270 -31.32 -14.42 13.68
C THR A 270 -30.53 -15.48 12.92
N LYS A 271 -30.84 -16.77 13.14
CA LYS A 271 -30.24 -17.89 12.38
C LYS A 271 -30.41 -17.72 10.86
N ARG A 272 -31.52 -17.14 10.41
CA ARG A 272 -31.80 -16.87 8.98
C ARG A 272 -30.91 -15.76 8.42
N GLU A 273 -30.68 -14.69 9.18
CA GLU A 273 -29.76 -13.60 8.78
C GLU A 273 -28.32 -14.07 8.74
N LEU A 274 -27.88 -14.87 9.72
CA LEU A 274 -26.57 -15.52 9.73
C LEU A 274 -26.37 -16.40 8.48
N ALA A 275 -27.35 -17.24 8.14
CA ALA A 275 -27.29 -18.07 6.94
C ALA A 275 -27.26 -17.24 5.65
N THR A 276 -28.02 -16.16 5.59
CA THR A 276 -28.05 -15.24 4.43
C THR A 276 -26.72 -14.52 4.27
N GLY A 277 -26.12 -14.01 5.36
CA GLY A 277 -24.81 -13.38 5.36
C GLY A 277 -23.70 -14.34 4.91
N ARG A 278 -23.69 -15.58 5.41
CA ARG A 278 -22.72 -16.62 4.96
C ARG A 278 -22.87 -16.93 3.48
N LYS A 279 -24.09 -17.11 2.97
CA LYS A 279 -24.35 -17.32 1.54
C LYS A 279 -23.89 -16.15 0.68
N ALA A 280 -24.11 -14.91 1.14
CA ALA A 280 -23.63 -13.72 0.45
C ALA A 280 -22.10 -13.67 0.40
N MET A 281 -21.41 -14.03 1.49
CA MET A 281 -19.94 -14.09 1.52
C MET A 281 -19.36 -15.13 0.57
N VAL A 282 -19.93 -16.34 0.53
CA VAL A 282 -19.46 -17.39 -0.39
C VAL A 282 -19.63 -16.95 -1.84
N LYS A 283 -20.78 -16.34 -2.18
CA LYS A 283 -21.01 -15.78 -3.51
C LYS A 283 -20.04 -14.65 -3.86
N LEU A 284 -19.69 -13.81 -2.88
CA LEU A 284 -18.72 -12.74 -3.08
C LEU A 284 -17.31 -13.30 -3.30
N ALA A 285 -16.89 -14.25 -2.47
CA ALA A 285 -15.59 -14.91 -2.60
C ALA A 285 -15.44 -15.62 -3.95
N GLY A 286 -16.47 -16.33 -4.43
CA GLY A 286 -16.44 -16.97 -5.74
C GLY A 286 -16.38 -15.98 -6.92
N LYS A 287 -16.91 -14.75 -6.75
CA LYS A 287 -16.74 -13.68 -7.75
C LYS A 287 -15.34 -13.06 -7.73
N MET A 288 -14.69 -13.05 -6.58
CA MET A 288 -13.40 -12.40 -6.37
C MET A 288 -12.21 -13.33 -6.58
N SER A 289 -12.39 -14.65 -6.46
CA SER A 289 -11.29 -15.64 -6.44
C SER A 289 -10.37 -15.55 -7.66
N GLY A 290 -10.92 -15.21 -8.83
CA GLY A 290 -10.13 -15.05 -10.05
C GLY A 290 -9.42 -13.70 -10.20
N TRP A 291 -9.63 -12.74 -9.29
CA TRP A 291 -9.10 -11.36 -9.37
C TRP A 291 -8.33 -10.95 -8.12
N PHE A 292 -8.41 -11.76 -7.07
CA PHE A 292 -7.92 -11.48 -5.74
C PHE A 292 -7.16 -12.70 -5.20
N LEU A 293 -5.84 -12.61 -5.19
CA LEU A 293 -4.98 -13.64 -4.62
C LEU A 293 -4.62 -13.27 -3.19
N ARG A 294 -5.00 -14.09 -2.20
CA ARG A 294 -4.65 -13.86 -0.81
C ARG A 294 -4.15 -15.12 -0.15
N ARG A 295 -2.94 -15.03 0.39
CA ARG A 295 -2.33 -16.07 1.22
C ARG A 295 -1.99 -15.54 2.59
N THR A 296 -2.00 -16.45 3.56
CA THR A 296 -1.73 -16.13 4.95
C THR A 296 -0.39 -16.66 5.39
N LYS A 297 0.14 -16.13 6.50
CA LYS A 297 1.39 -16.62 7.11
C LYS A 297 1.37 -18.09 7.52
N ALA A 298 0.19 -18.74 7.54
CA ALA A 298 0.08 -20.17 7.78
C ALA A 298 0.94 -20.99 6.81
N LEU A 299 1.14 -20.52 5.56
CA LEU A 299 1.98 -21.18 4.54
C LEU A 299 3.46 -21.29 4.91
N ILE A 300 3.95 -20.41 5.79
CA ILE A 300 5.36 -20.35 6.19
C ILE A 300 5.49 -20.46 7.71
N SER A 301 4.45 -20.97 8.37
CA SER A 301 4.38 -21.03 9.84
C SER A 301 5.44 -21.95 10.45
N ASP A 302 5.86 -22.96 9.70
CA ASP A 302 6.96 -23.88 9.97
C ASP A 302 8.35 -23.19 9.93
N GLN A 303 8.48 -22.08 9.19
CA GLN A 303 9.75 -21.37 8.99
C GLN A 303 9.89 -20.11 9.86
N LEU A 304 8.83 -19.72 10.55
CA LEU A 304 8.82 -18.54 11.39
C LEU A 304 8.96 -18.93 12.88
N PRO A 305 9.71 -18.15 13.67
CA PRO A 305 9.70 -18.35 15.12
C PRO A 305 8.29 -18.12 15.68
N LYS A 306 7.95 -18.81 16.77
CA LYS A 306 6.67 -18.62 17.46
C LYS A 306 6.55 -17.17 17.95
N LYS A 307 5.41 -16.55 17.67
CA LYS A 307 5.08 -15.22 18.20
C LYS A 307 4.56 -15.35 19.63
N GLU A 308 5.23 -14.73 20.59
CA GLU A 308 4.76 -14.60 21.97
C GLU A 308 4.21 -13.18 22.20
N ASP A 309 2.91 -13.09 22.48
CA ASP A 309 2.27 -11.81 22.85
C ASP A 309 2.18 -11.70 24.38
N ARG A 310 2.96 -10.80 24.97
CA ARG A 310 2.96 -10.54 26.42
C ARG A 310 2.28 -9.21 26.72
N MET A 311 1.19 -9.27 27.50
CA MET A 311 0.51 -8.07 28.01
C MET A 311 1.14 -7.65 29.34
N VAL A 312 1.86 -6.52 29.33
CA VAL A 312 2.46 -5.93 30.53
C VAL A 312 1.57 -4.79 31.02
N TYR A 313 1.02 -4.95 32.21
CA TYR A 313 0.21 -3.91 32.85
C TYR A 313 1.12 -3.00 33.68
N CYS A 314 1.33 -1.78 33.21
CA CYS A 314 2.07 -0.77 33.95
C CYS A 314 1.11 0.10 34.76
N SER A 315 1.36 0.24 36.06
CA SER A 315 0.63 1.18 36.91
C SER A 315 1.13 2.61 36.67
N LEU A 316 0.22 3.59 36.79
CA LEU A 316 0.58 5.01 36.75
C LEU A 316 1.39 5.38 38.00
N THR A 317 2.44 6.17 37.81
CA THR A 317 3.19 6.81 38.90
C THR A 317 2.29 7.77 39.69
N GLU A 318 2.66 8.09 40.94
CA GLU A 318 1.91 9.05 41.77
C GLU A 318 1.77 10.41 41.09
N PHE A 319 2.85 10.89 40.46
CA PHE A 319 2.83 12.13 39.69
C PHE A 319 1.86 12.06 38.51
N GLN A 320 1.89 10.98 37.71
CA GLN A 320 0.93 10.80 36.62
C GLN A 320 -0.51 10.74 37.12
N LYS A 321 -0.78 10.09 38.26
CA LYS A 321 -2.12 10.05 38.87
C LYS A 321 -2.59 11.45 39.26
N ALA A 322 -1.74 12.24 39.91
CA ALA A 322 -2.07 13.62 40.30
C ALA A 322 -2.41 14.48 39.07
N VAL A 323 -1.60 14.40 38.01
CA VAL A 323 -1.86 15.11 36.76
C VAL A 323 -3.14 14.61 36.09
N TYR A 324 -3.37 13.30 36.07
CA TYR A 324 -4.58 12.70 35.49
C TYR A 324 -5.84 13.20 36.21
N GLN A 325 -5.81 13.25 37.55
CA GLN A 325 -6.91 13.76 38.35
C GLN A 325 -7.15 15.25 38.09
N ALA A 326 -6.10 16.08 38.03
CA ALA A 326 -6.22 17.49 37.71
C ALA A 326 -6.87 17.72 36.32
N VAL A 327 -6.54 16.89 35.32
CA VAL A 327 -7.18 16.94 34.00
C VAL A 327 -8.66 16.55 34.08
N LEU A 328 -9.02 15.52 34.85
CA LEU A 328 -10.41 15.09 35.01
C LEU A 328 -11.29 16.14 35.71
N GLU A 329 -10.72 16.92 36.62
CA GLU A 329 -11.42 17.96 37.37
C GLU A 329 -11.71 19.22 36.55
N THR A 330 -11.16 19.35 35.34
CA THR A 330 -11.45 20.48 34.46
C THR A 330 -12.93 20.57 34.07
N GLU A 331 -13.43 21.80 33.89
CA GLU A 331 -14.82 22.06 33.52
C GLU A 331 -15.20 21.43 32.18
N ASP A 332 -14.26 21.42 31.22
CA ASP A 332 -14.46 20.82 29.90
C ASP A 332 -14.66 19.30 29.98
N VAL A 333 -13.87 18.59 30.80
CA VAL A 333 -14.05 17.14 30.99
C VAL A 333 -15.36 16.86 31.72
N SER A 334 -15.69 17.66 32.74
CA SER A 334 -16.97 17.57 33.43
C SER A 334 -18.16 17.75 32.47
N LEU A 335 -18.07 18.68 31.53
CA LEU A 335 -19.06 18.91 30.48
C LEU A 335 -19.18 17.70 29.55
N VAL A 336 -18.05 17.07 29.16
CA VAL A 336 -18.03 15.86 28.32
C VAL A 336 -18.61 14.64 29.06
N LEU A 337 -18.30 14.45 30.35
CA LEU A 337 -18.80 13.34 31.17
C LEU A 337 -20.32 13.46 31.38
N ARG A 338 -20.80 14.67 31.69
CA ARG A 338 -22.23 14.95 31.93
C ARG A 338 -23.05 15.16 30.64
N ALA A 339 -22.43 15.03 29.47
CA ALA A 339 -23.07 15.26 28.17
C ALA A 339 -24.34 14.40 27.93
N GLY A 340 -24.41 13.22 28.56
CA GLY A 340 -25.53 12.28 28.45
C GLY A 340 -26.75 12.60 29.32
N GLU A 341 -26.58 13.43 30.35
CA GLU A 341 -27.60 13.75 31.36
C GLU A 341 -28.70 14.68 30.80
N PRO A 342 -29.89 14.68 31.41
CA PRO A 342 -30.95 15.64 31.07
C PRO A 342 -30.49 17.08 31.38
N CYS A 343 -30.85 18.01 30.50
CA CYS A 343 -30.49 19.41 30.68
C CYS A 343 -31.40 20.11 31.68
N ASN A 344 -30.82 20.96 32.52
CA ASN A 344 -31.50 21.71 33.57
C ASN A 344 -32.48 22.76 33.01
N CYS A 345 -32.43 23.02 31.70
CA CYS A 345 -33.28 23.96 30.96
C CYS A 345 -34.76 23.54 30.86
N LYS A 346 -35.22 22.51 31.60
CA LYS A 346 -36.56 21.88 31.53
C LYS A 346 -37.03 21.45 30.13
N SER A 347 -36.16 21.44 29.12
CA SER A 347 -36.50 21.15 27.73
C SER A 347 -36.71 19.66 27.41
N GLY A 348 -36.47 18.76 28.37
CA GLY A 348 -36.46 17.31 28.14
C GLY A 348 -35.30 16.81 27.26
N ARG A 349 -34.41 17.69 26.79
CA ARG A 349 -33.26 17.33 25.94
C ARG A 349 -32.02 17.05 26.77
N LYS A 350 -31.14 16.18 26.27
CA LYS A 350 -29.82 15.91 26.86
C LYS A 350 -28.95 17.18 26.85
N ARG A 351 -28.05 17.34 27.83
CA ARG A 351 -27.15 18.50 27.98
C ARG A 351 -26.41 18.85 26.69
N LYS A 352 -25.84 17.83 26.02
CA LYS A 352 -25.14 17.98 24.73
C LYS A 352 -25.99 18.53 23.56
N ASN A 353 -27.31 18.50 23.69
CA ASN A 353 -28.26 18.94 22.66
C ASN A 353 -29.10 20.17 23.08
N CYS A 354 -28.91 20.71 24.30
CA CYS A 354 -29.56 21.95 24.80
C CYS A 354 -28.48 23.03 25.03
N CYS A 355 -28.32 23.49 26.27
CA CYS A 355 -27.46 24.63 26.66
C CYS A 355 -25.96 24.34 26.64
N TYR A 356 -25.55 23.06 26.74
CA TYR A 356 -24.14 22.67 26.89
C TYR A 356 -23.60 22.06 25.60
N LYS A 357 -23.96 22.63 24.44
CA LYS A 357 -23.46 22.16 23.13
C LYS A 357 -21.98 22.49 22.94
N VAL A 358 -21.57 23.62 23.49
CA VAL A 358 -20.22 24.18 23.41
C VAL A 358 -19.73 24.55 24.81
N ASN A 359 -18.41 24.57 25.00
CA ASN A 359 -17.81 25.14 26.20
C ASN A 359 -17.81 26.69 26.14
N ALA A 360 -17.23 27.32 27.16
CA ALA A 360 -17.07 28.78 27.23
C ALA A 360 -16.30 29.38 26.04
N HIS A 361 -15.44 28.58 25.38
CA HIS A 361 -14.63 28.97 24.23
C HIS A 361 -15.29 28.65 22.88
N GLY A 362 -16.53 28.17 22.86
CA GLY A 362 -17.25 27.85 21.62
C GLY A 362 -16.88 26.50 21.00
N GLU A 363 -16.08 25.68 21.68
CA GLU A 363 -15.68 24.35 21.19
C GLU A 363 -16.78 23.31 21.45
N THR A 364 -17.03 22.45 20.47
CA THR A 364 -18.02 21.39 20.59
C THR A 364 -17.54 20.25 21.50
N ILE A 365 -18.47 19.59 22.19
CA ILE A 365 -18.21 18.37 23.00
C ILE A 365 -17.39 17.32 22.25
N LYS A 366 -17.64 17.16 20.94
CA LYS A 366 -16.94 16.17 20.13
C LYS A 366 -15.46 16.52 20.01
N SER A 367 -15.14 17.80 19.78
CA SER A 367 -13.76 18.29 19.73
C SER A 367 -13.06 18.06 21.07
N LEU A 368 -13.68 18.53 22.16
CA LEU A 368 -13.17 18.40 23.52
C LEU A 368 -12.88 16.95 23.89
N ARG A 369 -13.80 16.03 23.59
CA ARG A 369 -13.59 14.60 23.86
C ARG A 369 -12.32 14.07 23.22
N PHE A 370 -12.04 14.40 21.95
CA PHE A 370 -10.83 13.93 21.28
C PHE A 370 -9.59 14.59 21.87
N SER A 371 -9.60 15.92 22.08
CA SER A 371 -8.47 16.65 22.67
C SER A 371 -8.09 16.09 24.04
N TYR A 372 -9.07 15.92 24.93
CA TYR A 372 -8.82 15.42 26.29
C TYR A 372 -8.43 13.93 26.31
N LEU A 373 -8.95 13.10 25.41
CA LEU A 373 -8.45 11.72 25.26
C LEU A 373 -6.97 11.70 24.87
N THR A 374 -6.54 12.58 23.97
CA THR A 374 -5.12 12.72 23.60
C THR A 374 -4.27 13.21 24.77
N ILE A 375 -4.77 14.15 25.57
CA ILE A 375 -4.09 14.63 26.79
C ILE A 375 -3.91 13.48 27.79
N LEU A 376 -4.97 12.72 28.09
CA LEU A 376 -4.89 11.59 29.02
C LEU A 376 -3.96 10.47 28.51
N GLN A 377 -3.95 10.21 27.20
CA GLN A 377 -2.96 9.30 26.58
C GLN A 377 -1.53 9.80 26.74
N LYS A 378 -1.28 11.11 26.56
CA LYS A 378 0.04 11.72 26.80
C LYS A 378 0.48 11.55 28.25
N VAL A 379 -0.41 11.83 29.21
CA VAL A 379 -0.12 11.65 30.65
C VAL A 379 0.25 10.19 30.96
N ALA A 380 -0.53 9.25 30.42
CA ALA A 380 -0.29 7.82 30.61
C ALA A 380 1.05 7.35 30.03
N ASN A 381 1.48 7.89 28.89
CA ASN A 381 2.78 7.61 28.31
C ASN A 381 3.92 8.26 29.11
N HIS A 382 3.87 9.58 29.29
CA HIS A 382 4.81 10.33 30.12
C HIS A 382 4.30 11.77 30.35
N ALA A 383 4.30 12.24 31.60
CA ALA A 383 3.76 13.57 31.94
C ALA A 383 4.48 14.74 31.23
N ALA A 384 5.76 14.59 30.90
CA ALA A 384 6.52 15.60 30.14
C ALA A 384 5.93 15.88 28.74
N LEU A 385 5.15 14.97 28.15
CA LEU A 385 4.48 15.19 26.85
C LEU A 385 3.39 16.28 26.90
N LEU A 386 3.03 16.74 28.10
CA LEU A 386 2.16 17.89 28.31
C LEU A 386 2.92 19.22 28.34
N GLN A 387 4.24 19.21 28.52
CA GLN A 387 5.03 20.43 28.38
C GLN A 387 4.94 20.83 26.91
N MET A 388 4.31 21.97 26.65
CA MET A 388 4.51 22.63 25.38
C MET A 388 5.93 23.17 25.41
N ASP A 389 6.68 22.96 24.34
CA ASP A 389 7.94 23.66 24.11
C ASP A 389 7.65 25.17 24.12
N ASN A 390 7.75 25.80 25.30
CA ASN A 390 8.03 27.22 25.41
C ASN A 390 9.50 27.43 24.99
N THR A 391 9.86 27.03 23.78
CA THR A 391 10.99 27.63 23.05
C THR A 391 10.49 28.90 22.37
N SER A 392 9.92 29.81 23.16
CA SER A 392 10.10 31.22 22.91
C SER A 392 11.57 31.52 23.15
N LYS A 393 12.31 31.72 22.06
CA LYS A 393 13.68 32.24 22.03
C LYS A 393 13.84 33.40 23.04
N GLN A 394 14.49 33.11 24.15
CA GLN A 394 15.25 34.10 24.92
C GLN A 394 16.62 33.47 25.20
N GLN A 395 17.50 33.63 24.22
CA GLN A 395 18.95 33.76 24.37
C GLN A 395 19.46 34.53 23.16
#